data_AF-A0AA88UNX1-F1
#
_entry.id   AF-A0AA88UNX1-F1
#
_cell.length_a   1.000
_cell.length_b   1.000
_cell.length_c   1.000
_cell.angle_alpha   90.00
_cell.angle_beta   90.00
_cell.angle_gamma   90.00
#
_symmetry.space_group_name_H-M   'P 1'
#
loop_
_entity.id
_entity.type
_entity.pdbx_description
1 polymer ?
#
loop_
_entity_poly.entity_id
_entity_poly.type
_entity_poly.pdbx_seq_one_letter_code
_entity_poly.pdbx_strand_id
1 'polypeptide(L)'
;MGVRETEVAGKTLVISETEDVYDPATGRALTGSWLWDSSILLSEWLTRLDFDFRGKTVLELGAGGTGLPGLTAAMLGASRVILTDVEPLLGGLKGNVEANGLGDRVEVCEVVWGSDEIPSQLSEVGGVDWWC
;
A
#
# COMPACT_ATOMS: atom_id res chain seq x y z
N MET A 1 5.30 17.79 5.54
CA MET A 1 5.14 16.36 5.90
C MET A 1 4.24 16.26 7.11
N GLY A 2 2.98 15.89 6.89
CA GLY A 2 2.04 15.58 7.96
C GLY A 2 2.22 14.14 8.40
N VAL A 3 2.40 13.90 9.69
CA VAL A 3 2.40 12.53 10.25
C VAL A 3 1.09 12.32 10.97
N ARG A 4 0.41 11.23 10.64
CA ARG A 4 -0.82 10.76 11.29
C ARG A 4 -0.55 9.38 11.88
N GLU A 5 -0.87 9.24 13.16
CA GLU A 5 -0.96 7.93 13.79
C GLU A 5 -2.37 7.41 13.60
N THR A 6 -2.50 6.18 13.12
CA THR A 6 -3.79 5.47 13.01
C THR A 6 -3.71 4.20 13.82
N GLU A 7 -4.66 4.01 14.74
CA GLU A 7 -4.75 2.77 15.51
C GLU A 7 -5.58 1.75 14.72
N VAL A 8 -5.00 0.56 14.53
CA VAL A 8 -5.62 -0.55 13.79
C VAL A 8 -5.40 -1.84 14.59
N ALA A 9 -6.49 -2.47 15.04
CA ALA A 9 -6.47 -3.70 15.85
C ALA A 9 -5.60 -3.63 17.13
N GLY A 10 -5.58 -2.47 17.81
CA GLY A 10 -4.79 -2.27 19.04
C GLY A 10 -3.29 -2.10 18.80
N LYS A 11 -2.87 -1.93 17.54
CA LYS A 11 -1.51 -1.51 17.16
C LYS A 11 -1.57 -0.18 16.43
N THR A 12 -0.63 0.69 16.74
CA THR A 12 -0.51 1.99 16.06
C THR A 12 0.32 1.82 14.79
N LEU A 13 -0.27 2.18 13.65
CA LEU A 13 0.47 2.42 12.41
C LEU A 13 0.81 3.90 12.33
N VAL A 14 2.08 4.20 12.03
CA VAL A 14 2.56 5.55 11.76
C VAL A 14 2.51 5.77 10.26
N ILE A 15 1.70 6.73 9.82
CA ILE A 15 1.52 7.07 8.40
C ILE A 15 1.95 8.51 8.18
N SER A 16 2.92 8.69 7.29
CA SER A 16 3.37 9.98 6.81
C SER A 16 2.74 10.28 5.46
N GLU A 17 2.14 11.46 5.34
CA GLU A 17 1.66 12.01 4.09
C GLU A 17 2.78 12.86 3.46
N THR A 18 3.04 12.63 2.18
CA THR A 18 4.02 13.43 1.44
C THR A 18 3.28 14.58 0.77
N GLU A 19 3.67 15.80 1.12
CA GLU A 19 3.20 17.01 0.44
C GLU A 19 4.01 17.20 -0.85
N ASP A 20 3.46 17.97 -1.79
CA ASP A 20 4.18 18.38 -2.99
C ASP A 20 4.66 17.25 -3.92
N VAL A 21 3.93 16.13 -3.95
CA VAL A 21 4.10 15.13 -5.01
C VAL A 21 3.27 15.56 -6.21
N TYR A 22 3.91 15.74 -7.37
CA TYR A 22 3.25 16.19 -8.60
C TYR A 22 3.38 15.14 -9.69
N ASP A 23 2.35 15.05 -10.52
CA ASP A 23 2.34 14.25 -11.74
C ASP A 23 3.31 14.88 -12.74
N PRO A 24 4.37 14.16 -13.17
CA PRO A 24 5.34 14.69 -14.12
C PRO A 24 4.72 15.07 -15.47
N ALA A 25 3.63 14.42 -15.88
CA ALA A 25 2.98 14.64 -17.16
C ALA A 25 2.00 15.83 -17.12
N THR A 26 1.25 15.99 -16.03
CA THR A 26 0.20 17.02 -15.93
C THR A 26 0.56 18.21 -15.05
N GLY A 27 1.62 18.11 -14.24
CA GLY A 27 2.03 19.12 -13.26
C GLY A 27 1.04 19.31 -12.12
N ARG A 28 0.03 18.44 -11.99
CA ARG A 28 -0.98 18.50 -10.94
C ARG A 28 -0.51 17.75 -9.72
N ALA A 29 -0.93 18.18 -8.53
CA ALA A 29 -0.68 17.43 -7.31
C ALA A 29 -1.28 16.02 -7.43
N LEU A 30 -0.48 15.01 -7.10
CA LEU A 30 -0.93 13.64 -7.07
C LEU A 30 -1.73 13.42 -5.79
N THR A 31 -3.04 13.31 -5.95
CA THR A 31 -3.95 13.10 -4.82
C THR A 31 -3.69 11.78 -4.09
N GLY A 32 -2.96 10.85 -4.70
CA GLY A 32 -2.52 9.62 -4.05
C GLY A 32 -1.54 9.85 -2.91
N SER A 33 -0.90 11.02 -2.77
CA SER A 33 0.07 11.28 -1.69
C SER A 33 -0.57 11.53 -0.32
N TRP A 34 -1.89 11.68 -0.26
CA TRP A 34 -2.67 11.88 0.96
C TRP A 34 -3.29 10.59 1.47
N LEU A 35 -3.62 10.59 2.77
CA LEU A 35 -4.42 9.55 3.37
C LEU A 35 -5.90 9.80 3.10
N TRP A 36 -6.52 8.91 2.33
CA TRP A 36 -7.95 8.97 2.01
C TRP A 36 -8.80 8.30 3.09
N ASP A 37 -9.98 8.87 3.35
CA ASP A 37 -10.96 8.30 4.29
C ASP A 37 -11.33 6.86 3.96
N SER A 38 -11.41 6.51 2.67
CA SER A 38 -11.68 5.13 2.23
C SER A 38 -10.60 4.15 2.68
N SER A 39 -9.33 4.58 2.72
CA SER A 39 -8.21 3.75 3.18
C SER A 39 -8.31 3.50 4.67
N ILE A 40 -8.75 4.49 5.45
CA ILE A 40 -9.01 4.35 6.89
C ILE A 40 -10.15 3.37 7.13
N LEU A 41 -11.29 3.56 6.45
CA LEU A 41 -12.47 2.71 6.59
C LEU A 41 -12.19 1.26 6.17
N LEU A 42 -11.47 1.05 5.07
CA LEU A 42 -11.08 -0.29 4.62
C LEU A 42 -10.19 -0.96 5.66
N SER A 43 -9.19 -0.25 6.18
CA SER A 43 -8.28 -0.79 7.20
C SER A 43 -9.00 -1.18 8.48
N GLU A 44 -9.91 -0.33 8.97
CA GLU A 44 -10.76 -0.66 10.11
C GLU A 44 -11.63 -1.88 9.81
N TRP A 45 -12.20 -1.97 8.61
CA TRP A 45 -13.02 -3.11 8.19
C TRP A 45 -12.22 -4.42 8.13
N LEU A 46 -10.97 -4.40 7.65
CA LEU A 46 -10.09 -5.58 7.64
C LEU A 46 -9.89 -6.15 9.05
N THR A 47 -9.83 -5.32 10.09
CA THR A 47 -9.70 -5.79 11.48
C THR A 47 -10.94 -6.46 12.04
N ARG A 48 -12.10 -6.20 11.43
CA ARG A 48 -13.41 -6.76 11.83
C ARG A 48 -13.83 -7.93 10.95
N LEU A 49 -13.11 -8.15 9.86
CA LEU A 49 -13.37 -9.23 8.92
C LEU A 49 -13.02 -10.56 9.59
N ASP A 50 -13.92 -11.55 9.50
CA ASP A 50 -13.61 -12.93 9.86
C ASP A 50 -12.80 -13.61 8.74
N PHE A 51 -11.62 -13.06 8.46
CA PHE A 51 -10.70 -13.53 7.44
C PHE A 51 -9.31 -13.71 8.04
N ASP A 52 -8.74 -14.89 7.83
CA ASP A 52 -7.41 -15.21 8.32
C ASP A 52 -6.33 -14.81 7.30
N PHE A 53 -5.65 -13.71 7.60
CA PHE A 53 -4.51 -13.24 6.81
C PHE A 53 -3.25 -14.09 6.98
N ARG A 54 -3.16 -14.98 7.98
CA ARG A 54 -1.94 -15.74 8.26
C ARG A 54 -1.52 -16.61 7.07
N GLY A 55 -0.27 -16.45 6.65
CA GLY A 55 0.30 -17.21 5.52
C GLY A 55 -0.24 -16.80 4.15
N LYS A 56 -0.99 -15.69 4.05
CA LYS A 56 -1.52 -15.18 2.78
C LYS A 56 -0.57 -14.17 2.14
N THR A 57 -0.59 -14.14 0.82
CA THR A 57 -0.02 -13.07 0.00
C THR A 57 -1.12 -12.08 -0.34
N VAL A 58 -0.87 -10.79 -0.16
CA VAL A 58 -1.81 -9.70 -0.46
C VAL A 58 -1.18 -8.76 -1.49
N LEU A 59 -1.92 -8.43 -2.54
CA LEU A 59 -1.58 -7.35 -3.47
C LEU A 59 -2.54 -6.18 -3.23
N GLU A 60 -2.00 -4.97 -3.09
CA GLU A 60 -2.77 -3.74 -3.11
C GLU A 60 -2.47 -2.96 -4.39
N LEU A 61 -3.53 -2.67 -5.17
CA LEU A 61 -3.47 -1.86 -6.38
C LEU A 61 -3.90 -0.43 -6.05
N GLY A 62 -3.05 0.55 -6.38
CA GLY A 62 -3.34 1.95 -6.06
C GLY A 62 -3.27 2.20 -4.56
N ALA A 63 -2.17 1.82 -3.93
CA ALA A 63 -1.96 1.94 -2.48
C ALA A 63 -1.86 3.40 -1.98
N GLY A 64 -1.76 4.36 -2.90
CA GLY A 64 -1.37 5.74 -2.63
C GLY A 64 0.07 5.84 -2.15
N GLY A 65 0.47 7.01 -1.65
CA GLY A 65 1.75 7.22 -0.96
C GLY A 65 1.73 6.71 0.49
N THR A 66 0.60 6.19 0.97
CA THR A 66 0.38 5.85 2.39
C THR A 66 0.32 4.34 2.65
N GLY A 67 -0.32 3.56 1.76
CA GLY A 67 -0.36 2.09 1.84
C GLY A 67 -1.09 1.51 3.06
N LEU A 68 -1.95 2.30 3.70
CA LEU A 68 -2.55 1.92 5.00
C LEU A 68 -3.28 0.56 4.98
N PRO A 69 -4.11 0.21 3.98
CA PRO A 69 -4.81 -1.09 3.95
C PRO A 69 -3.87 -2.30 3.84
N GLY A 70 -2.87 -2.25 2.97
CA GLY A 70 -1.90 -3.34 2.83
C GLY A 70 -0.97 -3.44 4.05
N LEU A 71 -0.54 -2.31 4.64
CA LEU A 71 0.18 -2.32 5.92
C LEU A 71 -0.67 -2.95 7.03
N THR A 72 -1.98 -2.67 7.04
CA THR A 72 -2.94 -3.32 7.95
C THR A 72 -2.98 -4.82 7.72
N ALA A 73 -3.07 -5.29 6.47
CA ALA A 73 -3.04 -6.72 6.17
C ALA A 73 -1.73 -7.40 6.64
N ALA A 74 -0.59 -6.73 6.48
CA ALA A 74 0.70 -7.19 7.02
C ALA A 74 0.67 -7.34 8.54
N MET A 75 0.12 -6.34 9.25
CA MET A 75 -0.05 -6.40 10.70
C MET A 75 -0.99 -7.51 11.17
N LEU A 76 -2.04 -7.80 10.40
CA LEU A 76 -3.00 -8.87 10.66
C LEU A 76 -2.45 -10.27 10.37
N GLY A 77 -1.22 -10.37 9.86
CA GLY A 77 -0.48 -11.63 9.76
C GLY A 77 -0.24 -12.12 8.34
N ALA A 78 -0.52 -11.33 7.30
CA ALA A 78 -0.11 -11.64 5.94
C ALA A 78 1.39 -11.96 5.91
N SER A 79 1.75 -13.08 5.26
CA SER A 79 3.15 -13.49 5.14
C SER A 79 3.89 -12.67 4.10
N ARG A 80 3.15 -12.09 3.15
CA ARG A 80 3.69 -11.22 2.12
C ARG A 80 2.64 -10.19 1.71
N VAL A 81 3.03 -8.94 1.58
CA VAL A 81 2.19 -7.86 1.03
C VAL A 81 2.97 -7.15 -0.06
N ILE A 82 2.33 -6.88 -1.19
CA ILE A 82 2.90 -6.09 -2.27
C ILE A 82 2.03 -4.84 -2.43
N LEU A 83 2.63 -3.69 -2.17
CA LEU A 83 1.99 -2.39 -2.34
C LEU A 83 2.39 -1.85 -3.71
N THR A 84 1.40 -1.46 -4.51
CA THR A 84 1.65 -0.96 -5.86
C THR A 84 0.99 0.37 -6.12
N ASP A 85 1.73 1.24 -6.79
CA ASP A 85 1.25 2.53 -7.31
C ASP A 85 2.20 3.05 -8.39
N VAL A 86 2.00 4.29 -8.85
CA VAL A 86 2.89 5.00 -9.79
C VAL A 86 4.20 5.43 -9.12
N GLU A 87 5.29 5.54 -9.89
CA GLU A 87 6.64 5.87 -9.39
C GLU A 87 6.66 7.01 -8.33
N PRO A 88 6.00 8.16 -8.54
CA PRO A 88 6.18 9.30 -7.63
C PRO A 88 5.68 9.05 -6.20
N LEU A 89 4.84 8.02 -6.00
CA LEU A 89 4.26 7.66 -4.71
C LEU A 89 5.07 6.57 -3.97
N LEU A 90 5.96 5.86 -4.67
CA LEU A 90 6.70 4.74 -4.11
C LEU A 90 7.65 5.16 -2.98
N GLY A 91 8.19 6.38 -3.04
CA GLY A 91 9.03 6.93 -1.96
C GLY A 91 8.29 7.06 -0.64
N GLY A 92 7.06 7.59 -0.68
CA GLY A 92 6.19 7.71 0.49
C GLY A 92 5.79 6.33 1.04
N LEU A 93 5.43 5.40 0.15
CA LEU A 93 5.10 4.02 0.53
C LEU A 93 6.27 3.33 1.25
N LYS A 94 7.48 3.40 0.70
CA LYS A 94 8.68 2.81 1.31
C LYS A 94 8.95 3.41 2.69
N GLY A 95 8.84 4.74 2.83
CA GLY A 95 8.97 5.40 4.13
C GLY A 95 7.97 4.91 5.16
N ASN A 96 6.72 4.67 4.76
CA ASN A 96 5.69 4.14 5.66
C ASN A 96 5.91 2.65 6.00
N VAL A 97 6.40 1.84 5.06
CA VAL A 97 6.81 0.45 5.36
C VAL A 97 7.92 0.42 6.41
N GLU A 98 8.95 1.25 6.22
CA GLU A 98 10.11 1.35 7.13
C GLU A 98 9.70 1.87 8.51
N ALA A 99 8.86 2.91 8.58
CA ALA A 99 8.40 3.50 9.83
C ALA A 99 7.64 2.50 10.73
N ASN A 100 7.04 1.48 10.13
CA ASN A 100 6.30 0.44 10.84
C ASN A 100 7.09 -0.87 10.99
N GLY A 101 8.34 -0.92 10.55
CA GLY A 101 9.20 -2.10 10.67
C GLY A 101 8.69 -3.32 9.89
N LEU A 102 7.97 -3.09 8.80
CA LEU A 102 7.29 -4.14 8.02
C LEU A 102 8.07 -4.56 6.75
N GLY A 103 9.30 -4.07 6.58
CA GLY A 103 10.13 -4.35 5.39
C GLY A 103 10.58 -5.82 5.25
N ASP A 104 10.33 -6.67 6.25
CA ASP A 104 10.59 -8.12 6.17
C ASP A 104 9.55 -8.88 5.33
N ARG A 105 8.37 -8.28 5.11
CA ARG A 105 7.23 -8.93 4.44
C ARG A 105 6.45 -8.02 3.50
N VAL A 106 6.73 -6.72 3.49
CA VAL A 106 6.05 -5.75 2.63
C VAL A 106 7.00 -5.25 1.56
N GLU A 107 6.62 -5.46 0.30
CA GLU A 107 7.34 -5.02 -0.90
C GLU A 107 6.59 -3.86 -1.55
N VAL A 108 7.32 -2.96 -2.21
CA VAL A 108 6.77 -1.80 -2.91
C VAL A 108 7.22 -1.85 -4.37
N CYS A 109 6.26 -1.90 -5.30
CA CYS A 109 6.52 -2.06 -6.73
C CYS A 109 5.73 -1.02 -7.55
N GLU A 110 6.27 -0.64 -8.71
CA GLU A 110 5.52 0.19 -9.66
C GLU A 110 4.50 -0.65 -10.43
N VAL A 111 3.24 -0.20 -10.45
CA VAL A 111 2.23 -0.72 -11.37
C VAL A 111 1.39 0.45 -11.88
N VAL A 112 1.45 0.70 -13.19
CA VAL A 112 0.67 1.74 -13.86
C VAL A 112 -0.54 1.11 -14.52
N TRP A 113 -1.75 1.49 -14.10
CA TRP A 113 -2.97 0.92 -14.66
C TRP A 113 -3.11 1.22 -16.16
N GLY A 114 -3.56 0.23 -16.92
CA GLY A 114 -3.68 0.31 -18.37
C GLY A 114 -2.36 0.30 -19.14
N SER A 115 -1.22 0.10 -18.47
CA SER A 115 0.06 -0.17 -19.13
C SER A 115 0.08 -1.57 -19.74
N ASP A 116 0.68 -1.71 -20.92
CA ASP A 116 0.94 -3.02 -21.54
C ASP A 116 1.97 -3.84 -20.75
N GLU A 117 2.68 -3.22 -19.79
CA GLU A 117 3.71 -3.83 -18.97
C GLU A 117 3.17 -4.46 -17.67
N ILE A 118 1.89 -4.29 -17.34
CA ILE A 118 1.28 -4.87 -16.13
C ILE A 118 1.52 -6.38 -16.03
N PRO A 119 1.33 -7.19 -17.09
CA PRO A 119 1.57 -8.63 -17.00
C PRO A 119 3.02 -8.96 -16.62
N SER A 120 4.00 -8.21 -17.15
CA SER A 120 5.42 -8.35 -16.76
C SER A 120 5.67 -7.88 -15.33
N GLN A 121 5.20 -6.68 -14.96
CA GLN A 121 5.36 -6.10 -13.62
C GLN A 121 4.79 -7.01 -12.53
N LEU A 122 3.63 -7.63 -12.79
CA LEU A 122 2.98 -8.56 -11.85
C LEU A 122 3.57 -9.98 -11.89
N SER A 123 4.11 -10.42 -13.03
CA SER A 123 4.82 -11.71 -13.11
C SER A 123 6.12 -11.71 -12.31
N GLU A 124 6.81 -10.57 -12.26
CA GLU A 124 8.00 -10.37 -11.42
C GLU A 124 7.66 -10.43 -9.93
N VAL A 125 6.44 -10.01 -9.57
CA VAL A 125 5.96 -10.06 -8.20
C VAL A 125 5.69 -11.51 -7.75
N GLY A 126 5.33 -12.44 -8.64
CA GLY A 126 5.26 -13.88 -8.34
C GLY A 126 4.21 -14.31 -7.29
N GLY A 127 3.68 -15.54 -7.41
CA GLY A 127 2.86 -16.18 -6.38
C GLY A 127 1.44 -15.63 -6.20
N VAL A 128 0.91 -14.90 -7.19
CA VAL A 128 -0.50 -14.54 -7.28
C VAL A 128 -1.03 -15.11 -8.61
N ASP A 129 -1.93 -16.09 -8.55
CA ASP A 129 -2.51 -16.72 -9.75
C ASP A 129 -3.62 -15.82 -10.32
N TRP A 130 -3.43 -15.33 -11.55
CA TRP A 130 -4.27 -14.29 -12.18
C TRP A 130 -5.26 -14.79 -13.23
N TRP A 131 -5.36 -16.10 -13.42
CA TRP A 131 -6.26 -16.67 -14.42
C TRP A 131 -7.69 -16.73 -13.87
N CYS A 132 -8.49 -15.71 -14.19
CA CYS A 132 -9.94 -15.81 -14.32
C CYS A 132 -10.31 -16.08 -15.78
#